data_AF-A0A9W7GAU8-F1
#
_entry.id   AF-A0A9W7GAU8-F1
#
_cell.length_a   1.000
_cell.length_b   1.000
_cell.length_c   1.000
_cell.angle_alpha   90.00
_cell.angle_beta   90.00
_cell.angle_gamma   90.00
#
_symmetry.space_group_name_H-M   'P 1'
#
loop_
_entity.id
_entity.type
_entity.pdbx_description
1 polymer ?
#
loop_
_entity_poly.entity_id
_entity_poly.type
_entity_poly.pdbx_seq_one_letter_code
_entity_poly.pdbx_strand_id
1 'polypeptide(L)'
;MAIDIIQRWWRIQKIREGKRMVAAAVKVQGALRMLIKRKAFVSKIEKAVVVESAARMFVAKRRFEKAVAGATKIQKIIRGVIALKSFNEKLCAATVVQSAIRGFVSRKAYEMTARSVVAIQSFGRMVNAKAQRKRLARERRENAATTLQKLARGRAARQDIALANFAATEIQRMYRGACCQVEYILKILAVIKIQSAARRFQAVTMVKLANFAATIVQKGTRRFLAAKKVERMREEIWRGKVEEFRREVAARKAQGAVRGLLRKRKMERNVGVVSRFVRGYLSRLKARRMKGLIVNLQSMWRGRKVREKTYKKLRVIRMKIALANKRALEMPEMRLGVRTQMALEVLLNSKRLAEIMRATCTLEVSSRFSERCCEAFSAAGAPAILFKLIRTCNRSLPHIELLQFVLMTIGNVAKWDHLVDSVGIEESVPVLVDLIQMFRDKDTILVLCTDLLIRLVTSLDNCRASLMKEGNLKRAEGLLKMCMKQQGVWGKIKGSRGKGGKGKENKAVNGGVKGRKGREEKLHGIAVLQTLMGHIGIDVNEIMRDVPGFDTHRR
;
A
#
# COMPACT_ATOMS: atom_id res chain seq x y z
N MET A 1 -52.38 -90.80 -192.49
CA MET A 1 -53.16 -90.65 -191.25
C MET A 1 -52.43 -91.09 -189.96
N ALA A 2 -51.33 -91.86 -190.01
CA ALA A 2 -50.61 -92.30 -188.80
C ALA A 2 -49.56 -91.31 -188.24
N ILE A 3 -49.09 -90.35 -189.04
CA ILE A 3 -47.95 -89.46 -188.68
C ILE A 3 -48.38 -88.27 -187.79
N ASP A 4 -49.60 -87.76 -187.92
CA ASP A 4 -50.07 -86.58 -187.16
C ASP A 4 -50.36 -86.83 -185.67
N ILE A 5 -50.70 -88.07 -185.29
CA ILE A 5 -51.06 -88.40 -183.91
C ILE A 5 -49.81 -88.41 -183.02
N ILE A 6 -48.68 -88.90 -183.54
CA ILE A 6 -47.41 -89.03 -182.81
C ILE A 6 -46.80 -87.65 -182.55
N GLN A 7 -46.88 -86.72 -183.52
CA GLN A 7 -46.37 -85.35 -183.34
C GLN A 7 -47.14 -84.56 -182.26
N ARG A 8 -48.45 -84.79 -182.10
CA ARG A 8 -49.29 -84.10 -181.11
C ARG A 8 -49.00 -84.57 -179.67
N TRP A 9 -48.77 -85.87 -179.49
CA TRP A 9 -48.44 -86.44 -178.18
C TRP A 9 -47.10 -85.92 -177.63
N TRP A 10 -46.07 -85.82 -178.48
CA TRP A 10 -44.75 -85.34 -178.07
C TRP A 10 -44.75 -83.86 -177.62
N ARG A 11 -45.51 -82.99 -178.30
CA ARG A 11 -45.65 -81.57 -177.90
C ARG A 11 -46.35 -81.39 -176.54
N ILE A 12 -47.35 -82.24 -176.24
CA ILE A 12 -48.08 -82.18 -174.97
C ILE A 12 -47.19 -82.60 -173.79
N GLN A 13 -46.30 -83.58 -173.97
CA GLN A 13 -45.39 -83.99 -172.90
C GLN A 13 -44.36 -82.93 -172.54
N LYS A 14 -43.79 -82.25 -173.54
CA LYS A 14 -42.77 -81.21 -173.31
C LYS A 14 -43.30 -80.01 -172.52
N ILE A 15 -44.58 -79.65 -172.71
CA ILE A 15 -45.26 -78.60 -171.94
C ILE A 15 -45.53 -79.03 -170.48
N ARG A 16 -45.87 -80.30 -170.25
CA ARG A 16 -46.12 -80.84 -168.90
C ARG A 16 -44.85 -80.87 -168.04
N GLU A 17 -43.71 -81.22 -168.62
CA GLU A 17 -42.41 -81.17 -167.92
C GLU A 17 -42.04 -79.74 -167.53
N GLY A 18 -42.19 -78.77 -168.44
CA GLY A 18 -41.90 -77.36 -168.15
C GLY A 18 -42.74 -76.78 -167.00
N LYS A 19 -44.05 -77.09 -166.96
CA LYS A 19 -44.93 -76.65 -165.86
C LYS A 19 -44.57 -77.27 -164.50
N ARG A 20 -44.12 -78.52 -164.48
CA ARG A 20 -43.67 -79.20 -163.24
C ARG A 20 -42.41 -78.57 -162.66
N MET A 21 -41.44 -78.20 -163.52
CA MET A 21 -40.20 -77.55 -163.07
C MET A 21 -40.45 -76.19 -162.41
N VAL A 22 -41.35 -75.37 -162.98
CA VAL A 22 -41.69 -74.04 -162.40
C VAL A 22 -42.41 -74.18 -161.06
N ALA A 23 -43.37 -75.11 -160.93
CA ALA A 23 -44.09 -75.32 -159.66
C ALA A 23 -43.17 -75.81 -158.53
N ALA A 24 -42.19 -76.67 -158.86
CA ALA A 24 -41.17 -77.11 -157.91
C ALA A 24 -40.26 -75.95 -157.48
N ALA A 25 -39.81 -75.12 -158.42
CA ALA A 25 -38.98 -73.95 -158.15
C ALA A 25 -39.68 -72.94 -157.22
N VAL A 26 -40.97 -72.68 -157.41
CA VAL A 26 -41.72 -71.75 -156.53
C VAL A 26 -41.86 -72.28 -155.10
N LYS A 27 -42.07 -73.60 -154.93
CA LYS A 27 -42.10 -74.21 -153.57
C LYS A 27 -40.74 -74.09 -152.87
N VAL A 28 -39.65 -74.37 -153.59
CA VAL A 28 -38.29 -74.24 -153.06
C VAL A 28 -37.97 -72.78 -152.73
N GLN A 29 -38.31 -71.84 -153.63
CA GLN A 29 -38.12 -70.41 -153.43
C GLN A 29 -38.97 -69.88 -152.26
N GLY A 30 -40.20 -70.35 -152.09
CA GLY A 30 -41.07 -70.00 -150.96
C GLY A 30 -40.51 -70.50 -149.63
N ALA A 31 -40.06 -71.76 -149.58
CA ALA A 31 -39.42 -72.34 -148.40
C ALA A 31 -38.11 -71.61 -148.04
N LEU A 32 -37.29 -71.25 -149.03
CA LEU A 32 -36.06 -70.51 -148.82
C LEU A 32 -36.33 -69.09 -148.28
N ARG A 33 -37.30 -68.36 -148.84
CA ARG A 33 -37.71 -67.04 -148.34
C ARG A 33 -38.21 -67.13 -146.88
N MET A 34 -38.99 -68.16 -146.56
CA MET A 34 -39.45 -68.41 -145.19
C MET A 34 -38.30 -68.70 -144.24
N LEU A 35 -37.33 -69.55 -144.62
CA LEU A 35 -36.14 -69.84 -143.82
C LEU A 35 -35.29 -68.60 -143.54
N ILE A 36 -35.08 -67.75 -144.54
CA ILE A 36 -34.36 -66.49 -144.38
C ILE A 36 -35.08 -65.58 -143.37
N LYS A 37 -36.41 -65.44 -143.49
CA LYS A 37 -37.21 -64.64 -142.55
C LYS A 37 -37.21 -65.24 -141.14
N ARG A 38 -37.29 -66.56 -141.00
CA ARG A 38 -37.22 -67.26 -139.72
C ARG A 38 -35.85 -67.06 -139.05
N LYS A 39 -34.74 -67.18 -139.78
CA LYS A 39 -33.39 -66.93 -139.26
C LYS A 39 -33.22 -65.48 -138.79
N ALA A 40 -33.76 -64.51 -139.56
CA ALA A 40 -33.75 -63.10 -139.16
C ALA A 40 -34.60 -62.83 -137.91
N PHE A 41 -35.76 -63.49 -137.76
CA PHE A 41 -36.62 -63.37 -136.58
C PHE A 41 -35.97 -63.98 -135.34
N VAL A 42 -35.42 -65.20 -135.45
CA VAL A 42 -34.69 -65.86 -134.36
C VAL A 42 -33.50 -65.00 -133.92
N SER A 43 -32.72 -64.45 -134.85
CA SER A 43 -31.62 -63.53 -134.52
C SER A 43 -32.08 -62.26 -133.79
N LYS A 44 -33.26 -61.72 -134.11
CA LYS A 44 -33.85 -60.58 -133.36
C LYS A 44 -34.22 -60.98 -131.94
N ILE A 45 -34.83 -62.14 -131.74
CA ILE A 45 -35.20 -62.65 -130.40
C ILE A 45 -33.95 -62.94 -129.58
N GLU A 46 -32.93 -63.58 -130.15
CA GLU A 46 -31.65 -63.83 -129.46
C GLU A 46 -31.02 -62.53 -128.97
N LYS A 47 -30.96 -61.50 -129.84
CA LYS A 47 -30.45 -60.18 -129.45
C LYS A 47 -31.32 -59.52 -128.36
N ALA A 48 -32.65 -59.62 -128.46
CA ALA A 48 -33.56 -59.08 -127.46
C ALA A 48 -33.38 -59.77 -126.10
N VAL A 49 -33.26 -61.10 -126.08
CA VAL A 49 -33.02 -61.90 -124.86
C VAL A 49 -31.69 -61.54 -124.20
N VAL A 50 -30.62 -61.29 -124.98
CA VAL A 50 -29.34 -60.81 -124.45
C VAL A 50 -29.48 -59.43 -123.79
N VAL A 51 -30.20 -58.50 -124.41
CA VAL A 51 -30.45 -57.17 -123.83
C VAL A 51 -31.33 -57.26 -122.58
N GLU A 52 -32.40 -58.06 -122.60
CA GLU A 52 -33.31 -58.24 -121.48
C GLU A 52 -32.64 -58.94 -120.29
N SER A 53 -31.78 -59.93 -120.55
CA SER A 53 -30.99 -60.59 -119.50
C SER A 53 -29.94 -59.65 -118.91
N ALA A 54 -29.25 -58.86 -119.72
CA ALA A 54 -28.31 -57.84 -119.25
C ALA A 54 -29.01 -56.75 -118.42
N ALA A 55 -30.19 -56.29 -118.85
CA ALA A 55 -31.01 -55.32 -118.12
C ALA A 55 -31.49 -55.88 -116.76
N ARG A 56 -31.97 -57.13 -116.73
CA ARG A 56 -32.36 -57.83 -115.49
C ARG A 56 -31.18 -57.97 -114.53
N MET A 57 -30.00 -58.35 -115.05
CA MET A 57 -28.76 -58.43 -114.27
C MET A 57 -28.35 -57.07 -113.71
N PHE A 58 -28.40 -55.99 -114.52
CA PHE A 58 -28.06 -54.64 -114.07
C PHE A 58 -28.97 -54.16 -112.94
N VAL A 59 -30.28 -54.36 -113.07
CA VAL A 59 -31.25 -54.01 -112.02
C VAL A 59 -31.00 -54.83 -110.75
N ALA A 60 -30.75 -56.14 -110.86
CA ALA A 60 -30.43 -56.98 -109.71
C ALA A 60 -29.13 -56.55 -109.01
N LYS A 61 -28.06 -56.29 -109.78
CA LYS A 61 -26.78 -55.79 -109.27
C LYS A 61 -26.94 -54.45 -108.55
N ARG A 62 -27.65 -53.49 -109.15
CA ARG A 62 -27.87 -52.17 -108.56
C ARG A 62 -28.73 -52.23 -107.29
N ARG A 63 -29.71 -53.12 -107.23
CA ARG A 63 -30.50 -53.38 -106.00
C ARG A 63 -29.62 -53.97 -104.91
N PHE A 64 -28.78 -54.95 -105.24
CA PHE A 64 -27.83 -55.55 -104.31
C PHE A 64 -26.81 -54.52 -103.79
N GLU A 65 -26.19 -53.73 -104.66
CA GLU A 65 -25.25 -52.68 -104.27
C GLU A 65 -25.88 -51.65 -103.34
N LYS A 66 -27.12 -51.21 -103.61
CA LYS A 66 -27.87 -50.32 -102.72
C LYS A 66 -28.17 -50.96 -101.36
N ALA A 67 -28.55 -52.24 -101.34
CA ALA A 67 -28.81 -52.97 -100.10
C ALA A 67 -27.52 -53.12 -99.27
N VAL A 68 -26.40 -53.46 -99.90
CA VAL A 68 -25.08 -53.55 -99.24
C VAL A 68 -24.61 -52.17 -98.75
N ALA A 69 -24.77 -51.11 -99.54
CA ALA A 69 -24.43 -49.74 -99.11
C ALA A 69 -25.29 -49.27 -97.92
N GLY A 70 -26.58 -49.59 -97.92
CA GLY A 70 -27.48 -49.32 -96.78
C GLY A 70 -27.09 -50.12 -95.53
N ALA A 71 -26.86 -51.42 -95.69
CA ALA A 71 -26.45 -52.31 -94.60
C ALA A 71 -25.10 -51.89 -94.00
N THR A 72 -24.10 -51.57 -94.83
CA THR A 72 -22.79 -51.09 -94.36
C THR A 72 -22.87 -49.76 -93.63
N LYS A 73 -23.73 -48.82 -94.07
CA LYS A 73 -23.98 -47.55 -93.37
C LYS A 73 -24.59 -47.79 -91.98
N ILE A 74 -25.61 -48.64 -91.89
CA ILE A 74 -26.24 -49.00 -90.61
C ILE A 74 -25.24 -49.69 -89.70
N GLN A 75 -24.49 -50.67 -90.20
CA GLN A 75 -23.45 -51.37 -89.44
C GLN A 75 -22.36 -50.42 -88.93
N LYS A 76 -21.92 -49.44 -89.74
CA LYS A 76 -20.95 -48.42 -89.33
C LYS A 76 -21.49 -47.58 -88.17
N ILE A 77 -22.74 -47.13 -88.25
CA ILE A 77 -23.38 -46.34 -87.19
C ILE A 77 -23.50 -47.16 -85.91
N ILE A 78 -24.00 -48.40 -85.99
CA ILE A 78 -24.16 -49.28 -84.83
C ILE A 78 -22.81 -49.57 -84.15
N ARG A 79 -21.77 -49.89 -84.94
CA ARG A 79 -20.40 -50.09 -84.40
C ARG A 79 -19.88 -48.83 -83.71
N GLY A 80 -20.15 -47.65 -84.28
CA GLY A 80 -19.79 -46.37 -83.65
C GLY A 80 -20.50 -46.13 -82.32
N VAL A 81 -21.80 -46.40 -82.24
CA VAL A 81 -22.59 -46.28 -81.00
C VAL A 81 -22.09 -47.24 -79.93
N ILE A 82 -21.82 -48.50 -80.27
CA ILE A 82 -21.28 -49.50 -79.34
C ILE A 82 -19.90 -49.06 -78.82
N ALA A 83 -19.02 -48.58 -79.70
CA ALA A 83 -17.70 -48.09 -79.32
C ALA A 83 -17.77 -46.88 -78.38
N LEU A 84 -18.64 -45.91 -78.68
CA LEU A 84 -18.83 -44.71 -77.85
C LEU A 84 -19.41 -45.06 -76.47
N LYS A 85 -20.37 -45.99 -76.41
CA LYS A 85 -20.92 -46.50 -75.15
C LYS A 85 -19.83 -47.16 -74.30
N SER A 86 -19.05 -48.07 -74.89
CA SER A 86 -17.94 -48.73 -74.18
C SER A 86 -16.87 -47.74 -73.72
N PHE A 87 -16.56 -46.71 -74.52
CA PHE A 87 -15.61 -45.67 -74.14
C PHE A 87 -16.13 -44.81 -72.98
N ASN A 88 -17.40 -44.40 -73.03
CA ASN A 88 -18.03 -43.63 -71.94
C ASN A 88 -18.14 -44.44 -70.64
N GLU A 89 -18.42 -45.73 -70.70
CA GLU A 89 -18.42 -46.62 -69.53
C GLU A 89 -17.02 -46.66 -68.88
N LYS A 90 -15.96 -46.78 -69.69
CA LYS A 90 -14.57 -46.72 -69.21
C LYS A 90 -14.22 -45.35 -68.61
N LEU A 91 -14.67 -44.24 -69.22
CA LEU A 91 -14.47 -42.89 -68.68
C LEU A 91 -15.21 -42.68 -67.34
N CYS A 92 -16.45 -43.14 -67.21
CA CYS A 92 -17.19 -43.08 -65.96
C CYS A 92 -16.48 -43.86 -64.86
N ALA A 93 -16.05 -45.10 -65.15
CA ALA A 93 -15.29 -45.92 -64.20
C ALA A 93 -13.96 -45.25 -63.80
N ALA A 94 -13.21 -44.72 -64.77
CA ALA A 94 -11.98 -43.99 -64.50
C ALA A 94 -12.22 -42.74 -63.64
N THR A 95 -13.30 -41.99 -63.90
CA THR A 95 -13.66 -40.80 -63.13
C THR A 95 -14.01 -41.14 -61.69
N VAL A 96 -14.77 -42.22 -61.46
CA VAL A 96 -15.09 -42.72 -60.11
C VAL A 96 -13.81 -43.09 -59.36
N VAL A 97 -12.94 -43.90 -59.97
CA VAL A 97 -11.67 -44.31 -59.34
C VAL A 97 -10.78 -43.09 -59.05
N GLN A 98 -10.61 -42.19 -60.01
CA GLN A 98 -9.81 -40.98 -59.83
C GLN A 98 -10.36 -40.08 -58.72
N SER A 99 -11.68 -39.88 -58.66
CA SER A 99 -12.31 -39.07 -57.60
C SER A 99 -12.12 -39.71 -56.22
N ALA A 100 -12.23 -41.04 -56.12
CA ALA A 100 -12.00 -41.78 -54.89
C ALA A 100 -10.54 -41.67 -54.41
N ILE A 101 -9.57 -41.80 -55.33
CA ILE A 101 -8.14 -41.66 -55.02
C ILE A 101 -7.83 -40.22 -54.59
N ARG A 102 -8.28 -39.20 -55.33
CA ARG A 102 -8.08 -37.79 -54.96
C ARG A 102 -8.67 -37.49 -53.58
N GLY A 103 -9.86 -38.02 -53.28
CA GLY A 103 -10.48 -37.91 -51.97
C GLY A 103 -9.70 -38.60 -50.86
N PHE A 104 -9.19 -39.81 -51.11
CA PHE A 104 -8.35 -40.55 -50.15
C PHE A 104 -7.05 -39.79 -49.84
N VAL A 105 -6.32 -39.36 -50.87
CA VAL A 105 -5.07 -38.59 -50.72
C VAL A 105 -5.30 -37.31 -49.91
N SER A 106 -6.37 -36.56 -50.23
CA SER A 106 -6.70 -35.33 -49.53
C SER A 106 -7.03 -35.56 -48.05
N ARG A 107 -7.85 -36.59 -47.75
CA ARG A 107 -8.17 -36.96 -46.36
C ARG A 107 -6.93 -37.40 -45.59
N LYS A 108 -6.03 -38.16 -46.23
CA LYS A 108 -4.79 -38.62 -45.59
C LYS A 108 -3.85 -37.46 -45.28
N ALA A 109 -3.70 -36.52 -46.21
CA ALA A 109 -2.90 -35.30 -45.99
C ALA A 109 -3.46 -34.44 -44.84
N TYR A 110 -4.78 -34.29 -44.78
CA TYR A 110 -5.44 -33.58 -43.67
C TYR A 110 -5.23 -34.29 -42.33
N GLU A 111 -5.41 -35.62 -42.27
CA GLU A 111 -5.19 -36.40 -41.05
C GLU A 111 -3.76 -36.23 -40.52
N MET A 112 -2.75 -36.31 -41.39
CA MET A 112 -1.35 -36.12 -41.02
C MET A 112 -1.09 -34.71 -40.48
N THR A 113 -1.66 -33.69 -41.14
CA THR A 113 -1.52 -32.30 -40.72
C THR A 113 -2.19 -32.08 -39.35
N ALA A 114 -3.41 -32.58 -39.16
CA ALA A 114 -4.14 -32.46 -37.90
C ALA A 114 -3.40 -33.14 -36.74
N ARG A 115 -2.83 -34.33 -36.96
CA ARG A 115 -1.99 -35.02 -35.95
C ARG A 115 -0.79 -34.18 -35.55
N SER A 116 -0.07 -33.59 -36.51
CA SER A 116 1.06 -32.70 -36.23
C SER A 116 0.64 -31.46 -35.45
N VAL A 117 -0.47 -30.81 -35.82
CA VAL A 117 -1.01 -29.65 -35.09
C VAL A 117 -1.34 -30.01 -33.65
N VAL A 118 -2.04 -31.12 -33.42
CA VAL A 118 -2.39 -31.58 -32.06
C VAL A 118 -1.12 -31.89 -31.24
N ALA A 119 -0.09 -32.48 -31.85
CA ALA A 119 1.19 -32.75 -31.19
C ALA A 119 1.93 -31.46 -30.79
N ILE A 120 1.98 -30.46 -31.68
CA ILE A 120 2.59 -29.17 -31.37
C ILE A 120 1.82 -28.45 -30.25
N GLN A 121 0.48 -28.45 -30.33
CA GLN A 121 -0.37 -27.84 -29.32
C GLN A 121 -0.24 -28.53 -27.96
N SER A 122 -0.17 -29.86 -27.91
CA SER A 122 0.00 -30.60 -26.66
C SER A 122 1.36 -30.35 -26.02
N PHE A 123 2.42 -30.26 -26.84
CA PHE A 123 3.74 -29.87 -26.38
C PHE A 123 3.75 -28.45 -25.80
N GLY A 124 3.14 -27.48 -26.50
CA GLY A 124 3.00 -26.10 -26.01
C GLY A 124 2.24 -26.01 -24.68
N ARG A 125 1.12 -26.73 -24.55
CA ARG A 125 0.37 -26.83 -23.27
C ARG A 125 1.24 -27.39 -22.13
N MET A 126 2.02 -28.42 -22.41
CA MET A 126 2.91 -29.06 -21.42
C MET A 126 4.06 -28.14 -20.98
N VAL A 127 4.69 -27.40 -21.91
CA VAL A 127 5.72 -26.40 -21.59
C VAL A 127 5.16 -25.29 -20.69
N ASN A 128 3.98 -24.75 -21.02
CA ASN A 128 3.32 -23.74 -20.20
C ASN A 128 3.00 -24.25 -18.80
N ALA A 129 2.47 -25.48 -18.69
CA ALA A 129 2.21 -26.11 -17.39
C ALA A 129 3.50 -26.29 -16.56
N LYS A 130 4.61 -26.68 -17.19
CA LYS A 130 5.92 -26.81 -16.52
C LYS A 130 6.44 -25.46 -16.04
N ALA A 131 6.32 -24.40 -16.85
CA ALA A 131 6.69 -23.05 -16.47
C ALA A 131 5.86 -22.53 -15.28
N GLN A 132 4.54 -22.74 -15.30
CA GLN A 132 3.65 -22.36 -14.22
C GLN A 132 3.97 -23.11 -12.91
N ARG A 133 4.22 -24.42 -12.98
CA ARG A 133 4.67 -25.20 -11.81
C ARG A 133 5.97 -24.67 -11.23
N LYS A 134 6.95 -24.34 -12.08
CA LYS A 134 8.25 -23.78 -11.64
C LYS A 134 8.07 -22.41 -10.97
N ARG A 135 7.19 -21.56 -11.50
CA ARG A 135 6.85 -20.26 -10.91
C ARG A 135 6.20 -20.43 -9.52
N LEU A 136 5.17 -21.26 -9.41
CA LEU A 136 4.51 -21.55 -8.13
C LEU A 136 5.46 -22.15 -7.09
N ALA A 137 6.39 -23.01 -7.52
CA ALA A 137 7.41 -23.57 -6.64
C ALA A 137 8.39 -22.49 -6.13
N ARG A 138 8.76 -21.51 -6.96
CA ARG A 138 9.58 -20.36 -6.53
C ARG A 138 8.84 -19.49 -5.53
N GLU A 139 7.60 -19.11 -5.84
CA GLU A 139 6.75 -18.30 -4.94
C GLU A 139 6.58 -19.00 -3.57
N ARG A 140 6.37 -20.33 -3.55
CA ARG A 140 6.31 -21.11 -2.30
C ARG A 140 7.62 -21.05 -1.50
N ARG A 141 8.78 -21.18 -2.16
CA ARG A 141 10.09 -21.10 -1.49
C ARG A 141 10.35 -19.71 -0.93
N GLU A 142 10.04 -18.66 -1.68
CA GLU A 142 10.21 -17.27 -1.23
C GLU A 142 9.32 -16.95 -0.03
N ASN A 143 8.05 -17.39 -0.06
CA ASN A 143 7.13 -17.23 1.06
C ASN A 143 7.60 -18.01 2.31
N ALA A 144 8.11 -19.24 2.13
CA ALA A 144 8.68 -20.03 3.23
C ALA A 144 9.92 -19.35 3.82
N ALA A 145 10.84 -18.87 2.98
CA ALA A 145 12.04 -18.15 3.41
C ALA A 145 11.67 -16.87 4.18
N THR A 146 10.74 -16.07 3.66
CA THR A 146 10.26 -14.84 4.32
C THR A 146 9.63 -15.14 5.68
N THR A 147 8.84 -16.23 5.77
CA THR A 147 8.22 -16.68 7.02
C THR A 147 9.29 -17.09 8.04
N LEU A 148 10.27 -17.90 7.62
CA LEU A 148 11.35 -18.35 8.49
C LEU A 148 12.19 -17.18 8.98
N GLN A 149 12.58 -16.26 8.09
CA GLN A 149 13.33 -15.06 8.45
C GLN A 149 12.57 -14.17 9.42
N LYS A 150 11.25 -13.98 9.22
CA LYS A 150 10.38 -13.24 10.14
C LYS A 150 10.38 -13.88 11.53
N LEU A 151 10.24 -15.21 11.61
CA LEU A 151 10.26 -15.94 12.87
C LEU A 151 11.61 -15.86 13.57
N ALA A 152 12.72 -16.01 12.82
CA ALA A 152 14.07 -15.92 13.35
C ALA A 152 14.38 -14.53 13.92
N ARG A 153 14.11 -13.46 13.14
CA ARG A 153 14.26 -12.07 13.62
C ARG A 153 13.39 -11.80 14.85
N GLY A 154 12.15 -12.30 14.84
CA GLY A 154 11.25 -12.19 15.99
C GLY A 154 11.75 -12.93 17.24
N ARG A 155 12.40 -14.10 17.07
CA ARG A 155 13.00 -14.86 18.18
C ARG A 155 14.20 -14.13 18.77
N ALA A 156 15.11 -13.64 17.92
CA ALA A 156 16.29 -12.88 18.35
C ALA A 156 15.88 -11.64 19.16
N ALA A 157 14.97 -10.81 18.63
CA ALA A 157 14.49 -9.62 19.33
C ALA A 157 13.85 -9.93 20.70
N ARG A 158 13.07 -11.02 20.81
CA ARG A 158 12.49 -11.44 22.09
C ARG A 158 13.55 -11.92 23.09
N GLN A 159 14.60 -12.58 22.61
CA GLN A 159 15.71 -13.05 23.44
C GLN A 159 16.53 -11.87 23.98
N ASP A 160 16.81 -10.87 23.14
CA ASP A 160 17.50 -9.65 23.56
C ASP A 160 16.71 -8.88 24.64
N ILE A 161 15.40 -8.74 24.44
CA ILE A 161 14.50 -8.11 25.43
C ILE A 161 14.47 -8.92 26.72
N ALA A 162 14.40 -10.25 26.65
CA ALA A 162 14.40 -11.11 27.83
C ALA A 162 15.70 -10.95 28.64
N LEU A 163 16.85 -10.92 27.98
CA LEU A 163 18.15 -10.71 28.63
C LEU A 163 18.24 -9.32 29.27
N ALA A 164 17.81 -8.27 28.56
CA ALA A 164 17.76 -6.91 29.10
C ALA A 164 16.85 -6.80 30.33
N ASN A 165 15.67 -7.44 30.28
CA ASN A 165 14.74 -7.47 31.41
C ASN A 165 15.29 -8.24 32.61
N PHE A 166 15.98 -9.36 32.37
CA PHE A 166 16.65 -10.12 33.43
C PHE A 166 17.72 -9.25 34.12
N ALA A 167 18.61 -8.64 33.34
CA ALA A 167 19.65 -7.75 33.88
C ALA A 167 19.05 -6.56 34.66
N ALA A 168 18.00 -5.93 34.13
CA ALA A 168 17.31 -4.83 34.81
C ALA A 168 16.68 -5.29 36.13
N THR A 169 16.07 -6.47 36.17
CA THR A 169 15.48 -7.06 37.38
C THR A 169 16.55 -7.32 38.43
N GLU A 170 17.71 -7.84 38.02
CA GLU A 170 18.81 -8.16 38.94
C GLU A 170 19.43 -6.90 39.56
N ILE A 171 19.67 -5.86 38.74
CA ILE A 171 20.13 -4.56 39.21
C ILE A 171 19.12 -3.96 40.20
N GLN A 172 17.82 -4.00 39.87
CA GLN A 172 16.77 -3.50 40.75
C GLN A 172 16.70 -4.27 42.07
N ARG A 173 16.82 -5.60 42.04
CA ARG A 173 16.86 -6.46 43.22
C ARG A 173 18.02 -6.07 44.14
N MET A 174 19.23 -5.98 43.59
CA MET A 174 20.44 -5.61 44.33
C MET A 174 20.35 -4.20 44.91
N TYR A 175 19.89 -3.23 44.12
CA TYR A 175 19.73 -1.85 44.58
C TYR A 175 18.74 -1.72 45.74
N ARG A 176 17.58 -2.38 45.63
CA ARG A 176 16.57 -2.41 46.71
C ARG A 176 17.15 -3.01 47.98
N GLY A 177 17.87 -4.14 47.86
CA GLY A 177 18.56 -4.77 48.99
C GLY A 177 19.56 -3.84 49.66
N ALA A 178 20.43 -3.19 48.89
CA ALA A 178 21.43 -2.25 49.40
C ALA A 178 20.78 -1.05 50.11
N CYS A 179 19.70 -0.49 49.55
CA CYS A 179 18.98 0.62 50.19
C CYS A 179 18.42 0.21 51.55
N CYS A 180 17.78 -0.95 51.64
CA CYS A 180 17.25 -1.48 52.90
C CYS A 180 18.36 -1.70 53.94
N GLN A 181 19.51 -2.23 53.52
CA GLN A 181 20.65 -2.46 54.41
C GLN A 181 21.24 -1.14 54.95
N VAL A 182 21.41 -0.14 54.09
CA VAL A 182 21.87 1.19 54.52
C VAL A 182 20.88 1.82 55.49
N GLU A 183 19.57 1.74 55.20
CA GLU A 183 18.54 2.27 56.10
C GLU A 183 18.58 1.57 57.47
N TYR A 184 18.72 0.25 57.49
CA TYR A 184 18.85 -0.54 58.72
C TYR A 184 20.07 -0.13 59.55
N ILE A 185 21.25 -0.03 58.92
CA ILE A 185 22.49 0.39 59.58
C ILE A 185 22.34 1.79 60.18
N LEU A 186 21.76 2.74 59.43
CA LEU A 186 21.54 4.09 59.93
C LEU A 186 20.60 4.13 61.14
N LYS A 187 19.56 3.28 61.18
CA LYS A 187 18.68 3.12 62.35
C LYS A 187 19.45 2.60 63.56
N ILE A 188 20.25 1.55 63.40
CA ILE A 188 21.07 0.99 64.49
C ILE A 188 22.06 2.04 65.02
N LEU A 189 22.76 2.77 64.13
CA LEU A 189 23.69 3.83 64.54
C LEU A 189 22.98 4.96 65.28
N ALA A 190 21.76 5.34 64.87
CA ALA A 190 20.97 6.34 65.58
C ALA A 190 20.60 5.85 66.99
N VAL A 191 20.17 4.59 67.14
CA VAL A 191 19.87 3.99 68.44
C VAL A 191 21.11 3.98 69.34
N ILE A 192 22.27 3.54 68.83
CA ILE A 192 23.53 3.52 69.59
C ILE A 192 23.91 4.93 70.06
N LYS A 193 23.78 5.95 69.21
CA LYS A 193 24.07 7.35 69.56
C LYS A 193 23.14 7.88 70.65
N ILE A 194 21.84 7.56 70.59
CA ILE A 194 20.87 7.97 71.61
C ILE A 194 21.19 7.28 72.95
N GLN A 195 21.41 5.96 72.91
CA GLN A 195 21.70 5.19 74.11
C GLN A 195 23.01 5.64 74.77
N SER A 196 24.08 5.88 74.00
CA SER A 196 25.36 6.34 74.55
C SER A 196 25.25 7.73 75.18
N ALA A 197 24.50 8.65 74.56
CA ALA A 197 24.24 9.97 75.12
C ALA A 197 23.43 9.87 76.44
N ALA A 198 22.41 9.01 76.49
CA ALA A 198 21.61 8.79 77.69
C ALA A 198 22.46 8.21 78.84
N ARG A 199 23.25 7.17 78.58
CA ARG A 199 24.17 6.58 79.57
C ARG A 199 25.18 7.61 80.09
N ARG A 200 25.76 8.42 79.20
CA ARG A 200 26.67 9.52 79.59
C ARG A 200 25.97 10.54 80.48
N PHE A 201 24.76 10.96 80.12
CA PHE A 201 23.99 11.92 80.92
C PHE A 201 23.70 11.38 82.32
N GLN A 202 23.28 10.12 82.42
CA GLN A 202 23.05 9.45 83.71
C GLN A 202 24.33 9.42 84.55
N ALA A 203 25.45 8.95 84.00
CA ALA A 203 26.73 8.86 84.72
C ALA A 203 27.21 10.23 85.24
N VAL A 204 27.19 11.26 84.38
CA VAL A 204 27.58 12.62 84.76
C VAL A 204 26.66 13.18 85.84
N THR A 205 25.36 12.94 85.75
CA THR A 205 24.38 13.41 86.73
C THR A 205 24.62 12.75 88.10
N MET A 206 24.87 11.43 88.13
CA MET A 206 25.18 10.70 89.36
C MET A 206 26.44 11.24 90.04
N VAL A 207 27.53 11.46 89.30
CA VAL A 207 28.77 12.02 89.84
C VAL A 207 28.55 13.44 90.38
N LYS A 208 27.79 14.28 89.67
CA LYS A 208 27.47 15.64 90.15
C LYS A 208 26.68 15.61 91.46
N LEU A 209 25.70 14.73 91.58
CA LEU A 209 24.91 14.56 92.80
C LEU A 209 25.78 14.05 93.96
N ALA A 210 26.62 13.04 93.71
CA ALA A 210 27.55 12.52 94.70
C ALA A 210 28.54 13.60 95.20
N ASN A 211 29.12 14.38 94.28
CA ASN A 211 30.02 15.48 94.62
C ASN A 211 29.32 16.59 95.41
N PHE A 212 28.06 16.91 95.06
CA PHE A 212 27.28 17.89 95.80
C PHE A 212 26.99 17.43 97.22
N ALA A 213 26.57 16.16 97.40
CA ALA A 213 26.36 15.57 98.72
C ALA A 213 27.66 15.54 99.54
N ALA A 214 28.77 15.10 98.95
CA ALA A 214 30.09 15.10 99.58
C ALA A 214 30.50 16.52 100.01
N THR A 215 30.25 17.54 99.18
CA THR A 215 30.55 18.94 99.51
C THR A 215 29.75 19.43 100.72
N ILE A 216 28.46 19.07 100.80
CA ILE A 216 27.61 19.42 101.96
C ILE A 216 28.16 18.77 103.23
N VAL A 217 28.45 17.47 103.18
CA VAL A 217 28.99 16.72 104.33
C VAL A 217 30.34 17.29 104.75
N GLN A 218 31.29 17.44 103.82
CA GLN A 218 32.61 18.01 104.08
C GLN A 218 32.53 19.42 104.68
N LYS A 219 31.63 20.28 104.17
CA LYS A 219 31.40 21.62 104.73
C LYS A 219 30.84 21.55 106.15
N GLY A 220 29.90 20.64 106.41
CA GLY A 220 29.35 20.38 107.73
C GLY A 220 30.42 19.90 108.72
N THR A 221 31.20 18.89 108.35
CA THR A 221 32.27 18.33 109.16
C THR A 221 33.37 19.36 109.44
N ARG A 222 33.81 20.14 108.43
CA ARG A 222 34.77 21.23 108.63
C ARG A 222 34.25 22.29 109.61
N ARG A 223 32.97 22.66 109.50
CA ARG A 223 32.32 23.57 110.46
C ARG A 223 32.28 22.97 111.87
N PHE A 224 31.92 21.70 112.01
CA PHE A 224 31.88 21.01 113.30
C PHE A 224 33.27 20.93 113.93
N LEU A 225 34.31 20.53 113.18
CA LEU A 225 35.68 20.49 113.66
C LEU A 225 36.20 21.87 114.05
N ALA A 226 35.89 22.91 113.27
CA ALA A 226 36.22 24.29 113.63
C ALA A 226 35.48 24.74 114.90
N ALA A 227 34.19 24.43 115.03
CA ALA A 227 33.41 24.71 116.23
C ALA A 227 33.98 23.99 117.46
N LYS A 228 34.33 22.70 117.35
CA LYS A 228 34.94 21.91 118.43
C LYS A 228 36.36 22.40 118.79
N LYS A 229 37.10 22.96 117.82
CA LYS A 229 38.38 23.64 118.09
C LYS A 229 38.16 24.96 118.86
N VAL A 230 37.15 25.74 118.48
CA VAL A 230 36.76 26.96 119.18
C VAL A 230 36.20 26.64 120.57
N GLU A 231 35.45 25.55 120.74
CA GLU A 231 34.93 25.08 122.02
C GLU A 231 36.07 24.68 122.95
N ARG A 232 37.05 23.88 122.50
CA ARG A 232 38.27 23.59 123.29
C ARG A 232 39.03 24.86 123.67
N MET A 233 39.25 25.78 122.72
CA MET A 233 39.86 27.09 123.02
C MET A 233 39.00 27.88 124.01
N ARG A 234 37.67 27.82 123.90
CA ARG A 234 36.75 28.49 124.83
C ARG A 234 36.79 27.84 126.19
N GLU A 235 36.89 26.53 126.34
CA GLU A 235 37.06 25.82 127.62
C GLU A 235 38.41 26.11 128.26
N GLU A 236 39.48 26.25 127.47
CA GLU A 236 40.79 26.75 127.93
C GLU A 236 40.68 28.22 128.40
N ILE A 237 40.05 29.08 127.60
CA ILE A 237 39.78 30.47 127.97
C ILE A 237 38.79 30.56 129.14
N TRP A 238 37.80 29.67 129.27
CA TRP A 238 36.83 29.62 130.37
C TRP A 238 37.52 29.16 131.65
N ARG A 239 38.42 28.18 131.58
CA ARG A 239 39.28 27.82 132.71
C ARG A 239 40.17 29.01 133.12
N GLY A 240 40.72 29.74 132.16
CA GLY A 240 41.45 31.00 132.44
C GLY A 240 40.56 32.15 132.95
N LYS A 241 39.30 32.22 132.51
CA LYS A 241 38.33 33.26 132.88
C LYS A 241 37.50 32.94 134.11
N VAL A 242 37.39 31.70 134.58
CA VAL A 242 36.78 31.37 135.88
C VAL A 242 37.64 31.91 137.03
N GLU A 243 38.95 31.94 136.84
CA GLU A 243 39.92 32.62 137.70
C GLU A 243 39.77 34.17 137.63
N GLU A 244 39.40 34.73 136.48
CA GLU A 244 39.27 36.17 136.22
C GLU A 244 37.87 36.74 136.52
N PHE A 245 36.79 35.95 136.31
CA PHE A 245 35.37 36.28 136.51
C PHE A 245 34.95 36.27 137.98
N ARG A 246 35.73 35.62 138.88
CA ARG A 246 35.65 35.88 140.32
C ARG A 246 36.06 37.33 140.67
N ARG A 247 36.79 38.04 139.80
CA ARG A 247 37.25 39.42 140.02
C ARG A 247 36.47 40.50 139.24
N GLU A 248 35.67 40.16 138.22
CA GLU A 248 35.02 41.16 137.32
C GLU A 248 33.47 41.28 137.37
N VAL A 249 32.75 40.45 138.14
CA VAL A 249 31.27 40.53 138.28
C VAL A 249 30.80 41.80 139.02
N ALA A 250 31.71 42.59 139.58
CA ALA A 250 31.41 43.85 140.24
C ALA A 250 31.12 45.04 139.29
N ALA A 251 31.33 44.97 137.96
CA ALA A 251 31.51 46.22 137.20
C ALA A 251 30.68 46.47 135.91
N ARG A 252 29.81 45.59 135.38
CA ARG A 252 29.18 45.87 134.05
C ARG A 252 27.70 45.50 133.86
N LYS A 253 26.84 45.93 134.79
CA LYS A 253 25.44 46.25 134.43
C LYS A 253 25.42 47.53 133.55
N ALA A 254 24.59 47.54 132.51
CA ALA A 254 24.22 48.67 131.61
C ALA A 254 25.27 49.09 130.56
N GLN A 255 25.04 49.17 129.24
CA GLN A 255 23.86 49.25 128.36
C GLN A 255 24.33 49.09 126.88
N GLY A 256 23.44 48.72 125.93
CA GLY A 256 23.76 48.87 124.49
C GLY A 256 22.99 47.99 123.50
N ALA A 257 21.67 47.97 123.59
CA ALA A 257 20.81 47.31 122.62
C ALA A 257 20.59 48.18 121.34
N VAL A 258 20.08 47.55 120.27
CA VAL A 258 19.27 48.19 119.21
C VAL A 258 19.97 48.96 118.07
N ARG A 259 20.68 48.28 117.16
CA ARG A 259 20.81 48.76 115.75
C ARG A 259 20.66 47.71 114.63
N GLY A 260 20.46 46.42 114.94
CA GLY A 260 20.46 45.35 113.91
C GLY A 260 19.10 44.82 113.45
N LEU A 261 18.02 45.07 114.18
CA LEU A 261 16.80 44.25 114.08
C LEU A 261 15.71 44.76 113.13
N LEU A 262 15.85 45.95 112.53
CA LEU A 262 14.80 46.53 111.68
C LEU A 262 15.05 46.49 110.15
N ARG A 263 16.19 45.97 109.68
CA ARG A 263 16.47 45.89 108.23
C ARG A 263 16.06 44.58 107.54
N LYS A 264 15.78 43.50 108.29
CA LYS A 264 15.67 42.15 107.71
C LYS A 264 14.24 41.71 107.32
N ARG A 265 13.18 42.43 107.69
CA ARG A 265 11.78 41.98 107.47
C ARG A 265 11.06 42.56 106.25
N LYS A 266 11.65 43.48 105.47
CA LYS A 266 10.95 44.11 104.32
C LYS A 266 11.32 43.57 102.93
N MET A 267 12.34 42.72 102.80
CA MET A 267 12.88 42.30 101.49
C MET A 267 12.60 40.84 101.07
N GLU A 268 11.81 40.08 101.82
CA GLU A 268 11.58 38.65 101.55
C GLU A 268 10.18 38.31 101.00
N ARG A 269 9.30 39.29 100.72
CA ARG A 269 7.89 38.98 100.40
C ARG A 269 7.47 38.91 98.92
N ASN A 270 8.32 39.18 97.91
CA ASN A 270 7.86 39.26 96.50
C ASN A 270 8.80 38.71 95.39
N VAL A 271 9.48 37.57 95.60
CA VAL A 271 10.33 36.93 94.54
C VAL A 271 9.63 35.78 93.80
N GLY A 272 8.59 35.19 94.40
CA GLY A 272 7.96 33.95 93.90
C GLY A 272 7.04 34.11 92.69
N VAL A 273 6.35 35.25 92.55
CA VAL A 273 5.33 35.44 91.49
C VAL A 273 5.97 35.88 90.17
N VAL A 274 7.00 36.74 90.22
CA VAL A 274 7.73 37.23 89.03
C VAL A 274 8.56 36.12 88.37
N SER A 275 9.18 35.23 89.16
CA SER A 275 10.02 34.12 88.65
C SER A 275 9.24 32.99 87.95
N ARG A 276 7.91 32.94 88.06
CA ARG A 276 7.04 31.91 87.46
C ARG A 276 6.56 32.31 86.05
N PHE A 277 6.24 33.60 85.86
CA PHE A 277 5.83 34.15 84.57
C PHE A 277 6.97 34.23 83.55
N VAL A 278 8.17 34.63 83.98
CA VAL A 278 9.37 34.74 83.12
C VAL A 278 9.80 33.37 82.58
N ARG A 279 9.74 32.30 83.41
CA ARG A 279 10.06 30.92 82.96
C ARG A 279 9.06 30.38 81.93
N GLY A 280 7.77 30.68 82.09
CA GLY A 280 6.73 30.28 81.13
C GLY A 280 6.84 30.99 79.77
N TYR A 281 7.21 32.28 79.77
CA TYR A 281 7.40 33.06 78.55
C TYR A 281 8.63 32.60 77.74
N LEU A 282 9.76 32.36 78.41
CA LEU A 282 11.01 31.92 77.76
C LEU A 282 10.88 30.52 77.11
N SER A 283 10.14 29.59 77.73
CA SER A 283 9.89 28.26 77.15
C SER A 283 9.03 28.31 75.89
N ARG A 284 8.00 29.17 75.84
CA ARG A 284 7.15 29.36 74.64
C ARG A 284 7.90 30.05 73.50
N LEU A 285 8.81 30.98 73.83
CA LEU A 285 9.67 31.65 72.85
C LEU A 285 10.65 30.65 72.19
N LYS A 286 11.27 29.77 72.98
CA LYS A 286 12.13 28.67 72.47
C LYS A 286 11.36 27.71 71.57
N ALA A 287 10.15 27.31 71.96
CA ALA A 287 9.33 26.38 71.16
C ALA A 287 8.90 26.99 69.80
N ARG A 288 8.49 28.28 69.79
CA ARG A 288 8.13 28.98 68.54
C ARG A 288 9.33 29.14 67.60
N ARG A 289 10.50 29.51 68.13
CA ARG A 289 11.74 29.65 67.34
C ARG A 289 12.18 28.31 66.76
N MET A 290 12.07 27.21 67.53
CA MET A 290 12.38 25.86 67.06
C MET A 290 11.41 25.40 65.96
N LYS A 291 10.10 25.64 66.10
CA LYS A 291 9.09 25.28 65.08
C LYS A 291 9.30 26.03 63.77
N GLY A 292 9.63 27.33 63.83
CA GLY A 292 9.96 28.13 62.64
C GLY A 292 11.22 27.65 61.92
N LEU A 293 12.27 27.30 62.67
CA LEU A 293 13.50 26.73 62.11
C LEU A 293 13.27 25.37 61.44
N ILE A 294 12.45 24.50 62.06
CA ILE A 294 12.10 23.19 61.48
C ILE A 294 11.35 23.34 60.16
N VAL A 295 10.35 24.23 60.09
CA VAL A 295 9.58 24.46 58.86
C VAL A 295 10.47 25.03 57.74
N ASN A 296 11.37 25.96 58.07
CA ASN A 296 12.35 26.48 57.09
C ASN A 296 13.34 25.41 56.63
N LEU A 297 13.82 24.54 57.52
CA LEU A 297 14.72 23.45 57.14
C LEU A 297 14.00 22.42 56.25
N GLN A 298 12.75 22.11 56.58
CA GLN A 298 11.91 21.19 55.80
C GLN A 298 11.58 21.76 54.41
N SER A 299 11.24 23.04 54.30
CA SER A 299 10.95 23.70 53.02
C SER A 299 12.21 23.80 52.14
N MET A 300 13.37 24.14 52.73
CA MET A 300 14.66 24.14 52.03
C MET A 300 15.06 22.74 51.54
N TRP A 301 14.88 21.70 52.35
CA TRP A 301 15.17 20.32 51.95
C TRP A 301 14.25 19.82 50.83
N ARG A 302 12.94 20.08 50.92
CA ARG A 302 11.98 19.75 49.85
C ARG A 302 12.36 20.47 48.55
N GLY A 303 12.70 21.75 48.64
CA GLY A 303 13.21 22.54 47.51
C GLY A 303 14.52 22.00 46.93
N ARG A 304 15.47 21.57 47.77
CA ARG A 304 16.74 20.96 47.34
C ARG A 304 16.52 19.63 46.63
N LYS A 305 15.65 18.76 47.13
CA LYS A 305 15.35 17.45 46.56
C LYS A 305 14.69 17.54 45.17
N VAL A 306 13.79 18.52 44.99
CA VAL A 306 13.20 18.83 43.67
C VAL A 306 14.28 19.40 42.74
N ARG A 307 15.06 20.39 43.20
CA ARG A 307 16.14 20.99 42.41
C ARG A 307 17.20 19.98 42.00
N GLU A 308 17.59 19.03 42.84
CA GLU A 308 18.60 18.01 42.50
C GLU A 308 18.18 17.10 41.34
N LYS A 309 16.91 16.65 41.32
CA LYS A 309 16.38 15.86 40.19
C LYS A 309 16.24 16.70 38.92
N THR A 310 15.75 17.94 39.04
CA THR A 310 15.64 18.86 37.91
C THR A 310 17.00 19.24 37.35
N TYR A 311 18.02 19.45 38.20
CA TYR A 311 19.39 19.78 37.78
C TYR A 311 20.06 18.63 37.02
N LYS A 312 19.82 17.36 37.40
CA LYS A 312 20.33 16.21 36.64
C LYS A 312 19.75 16.17 35.23
N LYS A 313 18.42 16.36 35.08
CA LYS A 313 17.77 16.45 33.76
C LYS A 313 18.26 17.65 32.96
N LEU A 314 18.34 18.82 33.59
CA LEU A 314 18.81 20.05 32.97
C LEU A 314 20.28 19.95 32.54
N ARG A 315 21.13 19.27 33.32
CA ARG A 315 22.52 18.97 32.97
C ARG A 315 22.62 18.09 31.74
N VAL A 316 21.79 17.04 31.64
CA VAL A 316 21.75 16.19 30.44
C VAL A 316 21.28 16.98 29.21
N ILE A 317 20.27 17.84 29.35
CA ILE A 317 19.81 18.70 28.25
C ILE A 317 20.92 19.67 27.82
N ARG A 318 21.57 20.36 28.77
CA ARG A 318 22.71 21.25 28.49
C ARG A 318 23.87 20.52 27.82
N MET A 319 24.19 19.31 28.29
CA MET A 319 25.23 18.47 27.68
C MET A 319 24.88 18.08 26.24
N LYS A 320 23.61 17.72 25.96
CA LYS A 320 23.16 17.42 24.60
C LYS A 320 23.22 18.64 23.69
N ILE A 321 22.81 19.82 24.18
CA ILE A 321 22.91 21.09 23.45
C ILE A 321 24.38 21.42 23.17
N ALA A 322 25.26 21.32 24.18
CA ALA A 322 26.69 21.57 24.02
C ALA A 322 27.34 20.62 23.00
N LEU A 323 27.00 19.32 23.04
CA LEU A 323 27.48 18.35 22.06
C LEU A 323 26.94 18.64 20.65
N ALA A 324 25.67 19.03 20.53
CA ALA A 324 25.09 19.44 19.25
C ALA A 324 25.78 20.68 18.68
N ASN A 325 26.08 21.67 19.52
CA ASN A 325 26.82 22.87 19.13
C ASN A 325 28.26 22.55 18.72
N LYS A 326 28.94 21.67 19.46
CA LYS A 326 30.30 21.20 19.10
C LYS A 326 30.31 20.49 17.74
N ARG A 327 29.37 19.56 17.51
CA ARG A 327 29.20 18.89 16.21
C ARG A 327 28.89 19.87 15.08
N ALA A 328 28.08 20.90 15.34
CA ALA A 328 27.79 21.93 14.35
C ALA A 328 29.01 22.81 14.04
N LEU A 329 29.99 22.93 14.95
CA LEU A 329 31.27 23.59 14.68
C LEU A 329 32.21 22.69 13.86
N GLU A 330 32.28 21.41 14.21
CA GLU A 330 33.15 20.42 13.54
C GLU A 330 32.68 20.04 12.13
N MET A 331 31.36 20.04 11.87
CA MET A 331 30.74 19.70 10.59
C MET A 331 29.78 20.81 10.16
N PRO A 332 30.29 21.91 9.56
CA PRO A 332 29.45 23.03 9.12
C PRO A 332 28.34 22.62 8.13
N GLU A 333 28.59 21.61 7.30
CA GLU A 333 27.65 21.03 6.35
C GLU A 333 26.43 20.38 7.01
N MET A 334 26.51 20.05 8.30
CA MET A 334 25.37 19.50 9.06
C MET A 334 24.48 20.58 9.66
N ARG A 335 24.88 21.86 9.60
CA ARG A 335 24.06 22.99 10.06
C ARG A 335 22.81 23.12 9.18
N LEU A 336 21.68 23.42 9.82
CA LEU A 336 20.38 23.47 9.15
C LEU A 336 20.38 24.40 7.93
N GLY A 337 20.97 25.60 8.05
CA GLY A 337 21.07 26.55 6.93
C GLY A 337 21.91 26.03 5.76
N VAL A 338 23.09 25.46 6.04
CA VAL A 338 23.97 24.91 4.99
C VAL A 338 23.31 23.73 4.30
N ARG A 339 22.66 22.83 5.05
CA ARG A 339 21.87 21.72 4.48
C ARG A 339 20.72 22.21 3.61
N THR A 340 20.07 23.31 3.99
CA THR A 340 19.00 23.93 3.20
C THR A 340 19.57 24.45 1.90
N GLN A 341 20.69 25.17 1.94
CA GLN A 341 21.36 25.71 0.75
C GLN A 341 21.81 24.60 -0.21
N MET A 342 22.45 23.55 0.29
CA MET A 342 22.83 22.38 -0.51
C MET A 342 21.61 21.68 -1.12
N ALA A 343 20.52 21.53 -0.36
CA ALA A 343 19.29 20.94 -0.87
C ALA A 343 18.63 21.81 -1.96
N LEU A 344 18.68 23.14 -1.81
CA LEU A 344 18.23 24.08 -2.84
C LEU A 344 19.07 23.97 -4.12
N GLU A 345 20.41 23.90 -4.00
CA GLU A 345 21.31 23.70 -5.15
C GLU A 345 21.01 22.40 -5.89
N VAL A 346 20.76 21.30 -5.17
CA VAL A 346 20.38 20.02 -5.78
C VAL A 346 19.01 20.12 -6.45
N LEU A 347 18.03 20.78 -5.81
CA LEU A 347 16.69 20.97 -6.38
C LEU A 347 16.73 21.80 -7.68
N LEU A 348 17.59 22.81 -7.74
CA LEU A 348 17.75 23.71 -8.89
C LEU A 348 18.44 23.03 -10.08
N ASN A 349 19.41 22.15 -9.81
CA ASN A 349 20.32 21.65 -10.85
C ASN A 349 20.12 20.16 -11.22
N SER A 350 19.58 19.33 -10.32
CA SER A 350 19.47 17.89 -10.56
C SER A 350 18.20 17.52 -11.33
N LYS A 351 18.35 16.60 -12.30
CA LYS A 351 17.24 15.95 -13.02
C LYS A 351 16.92 14.55 -12.48
N ARG A 352 17.67 14.06 -11.49
CA ARG A 352 17.56 12.69 -10.98
C ARG A 352 16.52 12.63 -9.86
N LEU A 353 15.45 11.88 -10.06
CA LEU A 353 14.33 11.76 -9.10
C LEU A 353 14.79 11.42 -7.67
N ALA A 354 15.75 10.51 -7.51
CA ALA A 354 16.27 10.13 -6.19
C ALA A 354 17.02 11.26 -5.47
N GLU A 355 17.73 12.11 -6.21
CA GLU A 355 18.42 13.29 -5.66
C GLU A 355 17.41 14.37 -5.30
N ILE A 356 16.44 14.62 -6.19
CA ILE A 356 15.32 15.55 -5.94
C ILE A 356 14.55 15.13 -4.69
N MET A 357 14.19 13.86 -4.54
CA MET A 357 13.48 13.35 -3.35
C MET A 357 14.26 13.57 -2.04
N ARG A 358 15.57 13.33 -2.05
CA ARG A 358 16.43 13.58 -0.87
C ARG A 358 16.52 15.07 -0.54
N ALA A 359 16.64 15.91 -1.57
CA ALA A 359 16.65 17.36 -1.42
C ALA A 359 15.32 17.87 -0.85
N THR A 360 14.18 17.48 -1.44
CA THR A 360 12.84 17.89 -0.95
C THR A 360 12.55 17.39 0.46
N CYS A 361 12.99 16.19 0.84
CA CYS A 361 12.87 15.71 2.22
C CYS A 361 13.70 16.57 3.19
N THR A 362 14.91 16.99 2.78
CA THR A 362 15.75 17.89 3.58
C THR A 362 15.13 19.30 3.69
N LEU A 363 14.52 19.80 2.61
CA LEU A 363 13.80 21.08 2.59
C LEU A 363 12.54 21.04 3.46
N GLU A 364 11.82 19.92 3.49
CA GLU A 364 10.66 19.73 4.37
C GLU A 364 11.08 19.84 5.83
N VAL A 365 12.12 19.12 6.22
CA VAL A 365 12.62 19.14 7.61
C VAL A 365 13.13 20.53 7.99
N SER A 366 13.89 21.20 7.12
CA SER A 366 14.44 22.53 7.42
C SER A 366 13.37 23.62 7.49
N SER A 367 12.42 23.65 6.55
CA SER A 367 11.28 24.58 6.56
C SER A 367 10.35 24.38 7.76
N ARG A 368 10.25 23.16 8.32
CA ARG A 368 9.45 22.90 9.51
C ARG A 368 9.99 23.57 10.77
N PHE A 369 11.31 23.73 10.87
CA PHE A 369 11.98 24.15 12.12
C PHE A 369 12.60 25.54 12.08
N SER A 370 12.69 26.21 10.91
CA SER A 370 13.38 27.49 10.79
C SER A 370 12.75 28.41 9.75
N GLU A 371 12.27 29.56 10.24
CA GLU A 371 11.76 30.67 9.42
C GLU A 371 12.80 31.16 8.39
N ARG A 372 14.07 31.35 8.81
CA ARG A 372 15.18 31.71 7.91
C ARG A 372 15.40 30.71 6.76
N CYS A 373 15.11 29.43 6.98
CA CYS A 373 15.19 28.44 5.91
C CYS A 373 14.01 28.59 4.93
N CYS A 374 12.83 28.99 5.41
CA CYS A 374 11.68 29.35 4.56
C CYS A 374 11.94 30.64 3.75
N GLU A 375 12.58 31.64 4.34
CA GLU A 375 13.03 32.86 3.65
C GLU A 375 14.03 32.50 2.54
N ALA A 376 15.07 31.72 2.85
CA ALA A 376 16.06 31.27 1.88
C ALA A 376 15.44 30.43 0.75
N PHE A 377 14.48 29.56 1.08
CA PHE A 377 13.71 28.78 0.10
C PHE A 377 12.92 29.70 -0.85
N SER A 378 12.26 30.71 -0.33
CA SER A 378 11.49 31.70 -1.12
C SER A 378 12.41 32.55 -1.99
N ALA A 379 13.50 33.06 -1.43
CA ALA A 379 14.48 33.89 -2.13
C ALA A 379 15.18 33.15 -3.28
N ALA A 380 15.34 31.83 -3.16
CA ALA A 380 15.91 30.99 -4.22
C ALA A 380 14.94 30.69 -5.38
N GLY A 381 13.70 31.19 -5.34
CA GLY A 381 12.68 30.90 -6.37
C GLY A 381 12.20 29.43 -6.37
N ALA A 382 12.46 28.69 -5.30
CA ALA A 382 12.11 27.28 -5.18
C ALA A 382 10.60 26.97 -5.26
N PRO A 383 9.65 27.82 -4.80
CA PRO A 383 8.23 27.55 -4.95
C PRO A 383 7.80 27.23 -6.40
N ALA A 384 8.24 28.03 -7.38
CA ALA A 384 7.90 27.83 -8.79
C ALA A 384 8.42 26.50 -9.33
N ILE A 385 9.63 26.11 -8.93
CA ILE A 385 10.23 24.83 -9.32
C ILE A 385 9.45 23.66 -8.73
N LEU A 386 9.04 23.77 -7.46
CA LEU A 386 8.24 22.74 -6.83
C LEU A 386 6.84 22.59 -7.44
N PHE A 387 6.17 23.68 -7.82
CA PHE A 387 4.91 23.60 -8.56
C PHE A 387 5.07 22.99 -9.95
N LYS A 388 6.18 23.27 -10.65
CA LYS A 388 6.52 22.59 -11.91
C LYS A 388 6.80 21.10 -11.71
N LEU A 389 7.49 20.73 -10.62
CA LEU A 389 7.77 19.34 -10.26
C LEU A 389 6.50 18.57 -9.88
N ILE A 390 5.55 19.22 -9.21
CA ILE A 390 4.23 18.66 -8.91
C ILE A 390 3.54 18.16 -10.19
N ARG A 391 3.58 18.96 -11.28
CA ARG A 391 2.93 18.60 -12.55
C ARG A 391 3.51 17.37 -13.23
N THR A 392 4.77 17.03 -12.96
CA THR A 392 5.40 15.82 -13.54
C THR A 392 5.15 14.57 -12.68
N CYS A 393 4.55 14.72 -11.50
CA CYS A 393 4.32 13.61 -10.60
C CYS A 393 3.10 12.77 -11.00
N ASN A 394 3.28 11.44 -10.91
CA ASN A 394 2.24 10.46 -11.23
C ASN A 394 1.79 9.68 -9.97
N ARG A 395 0.93 8.68 -10.16
CA ARG A 395 0.34 7.88 -9.07
C ARG A 395 1.22 6.75 -8.53
N SER A 396 2.47 6.63 -8.96
CA SER A 396 3.39 5.65 -8.38
C SER A 396 3.85 6.07 -6.97
N LEU A 397 4.20 5.09 -6.15
CA LEU A 397 4.55 5.31 -4.74
C LEU A 397 5.68 6.34 -4.54
N PRO A 398 6.80 6.33 -5.30
CA PRO A 398 7.87 7.32 -5.12
C PRO A 398 7.40 8.75 -5.41
N HIS A 399 6.52 8.94 -6.38
CA HIS A 399 5.96 10.26 -6.71
C HIS A 399 4.94 10.72 -5.67
N ILE A 400 4.16 9.81 -5.08
CA ILE A 400 3.26 10.14 -3.95
C ILE A 400 4.07 10.61 -2.74
N GLU A 401 5.17 9.92 -2.40
CA GLU A 401 6.06 10.31 -1.30
C GLU A 401 6.72 11.68 -1.58
N LEU A 402 7.20 11.89 -2.81
CA LEU A 402 7.73 13.18 -3.25
C LEU A 402 6.69 14.30 -3.08
N LEU A 403 5.46 14.09 -3.55
CA LEU A 403 4.37 15.07 -3.44
C LEU A 403 4.08 15.43 -1.98
N GLN A 404 4.11 14.47 -1.06
CA GLN A 404 3.94 14.77 0.37
C GLN A 404 5.04 15.71 0.88
N PHE A 405 6.31 15.42 0.61
CA PHE A 405 7.41 16.29 1.03
C PHE A 405 7.30 17.68 0.40
N VAL A 406 6.94 17.77 -0.88
CA VAL A 406 6.77 19.04 -1.58
C VAL A 406 5.63 19.86 -0.96
N LEU A 407 4.45 19.28 -0.80
CA LEU A 407 3.29 19.98 -0.24
C LEU A 407 3.51 20.40 1.23
N MET A 408 4.19 19.56 2.02
CA MET A 408 4.57 19.93 3.39
C MET A 408 5.58 21.07 3.42
N THR A 409 6.57 21.06 2.52
CA THR A 409 7.56 22.15 2.41
C THR A 409 6.88 23.46 2.05
N ILE A 410 6.07 23.47 0.98
CA ILE A 410 5.33 24.66 0.54
C ILE A 410 4.36 25.12 1.64
N GLY A 411 3.64 24.19 2.28
CA GLY A 411 2.75 24.49 3.40
C GLY A 411 3.47 25.07 4.61
N ASN A 412 4.70 24.64 4.90
CA ASN A 412 5.51 25.22 5.98
C ASN A 412 5.93 26.66 5.68
N VAL A 413 6.24 26.98 4.42
CA VAL A 413 6.56 28.35 3.98
C VAL A 413 5.32 29.24 4.05
N ALA A 414 4.18 28.76 3.54
CA ALA A 414 2.92 29.50 3.54
C ALA A 414 2.34 29.77 4.94
N LYS A 415 2.87 29.17 6.01
CA LYS A 415 2.49 29.52 7.40
C LYS A 415 2.96 30.93 7.80
N TRP A 416 4.01 31.45 7.18
CA TRP A 416 4.56 32.76 7.50
C TRP A 416 3.89 33.82 6.62
N ASP A 417 3.14 34.75 7.22
CA ASP A 417 2.31 35.72 6.48
C ASP A 417 3.11 36.51 5.42
N HIS A 418 4.33 36.93 5.75
CA HIS A 418 5.21 37.68 4.85
C HIS A 418 5.84 36.85 3.71
N LEU A 419 5.67 35.52 3.72
CA LEU A 419 6.15 34.61 2.66
C LEU A 419 5.01 34.00 1.84
N VAL A 420 3.74 34.29 2.16
CA VAL A 420 2.61 33.68 1.45
C VAL A 420 2.60 34.06 -0.03
N ASP A 421 2.97 35.31 -0.35
CA ASP A 421 3.12 35.80 -1.73
C ASP A 421 4.12 35.00 -2.56
N SER A 422 5.22 34.52 -1.95
CA SER A 422 6.25 33.76 -2.66
C SER A 422 5.74 32.40 -3.15
N VAL A 423 4.73 31.85 -2.45
CA VAL A 423 4.06 30.60 -2.77
C VAL A 423 2.82 30.83 -3.64
N GLY A 424 2.15 31.97 -3.51
CA GLY A 424 0.95 32.36 -4.25
C GLY A 424 1.19 32.78 -5.70
N ILE A 425 2.02 32.04 -6.43
CA ILE A 425 2.29 32.28 -7.86
C ILE A 425 1.06 31.94 -8.72
N GLU A 426 1.05 32.45 -9.96
CA GLU A 426 -0.07 32.29 -10.92
C GLU A 426 -0.51 30.83 -11.11
N GLU A 427 0.44 29.90 -11.07
CA GLU A 427 0.20 28.48 -11.29
C GLU A 427 -0.28 27.72 -10.04
N SER A 428 -0.19 28.29 -8.85
CA SER A 428 -0.41 27.58 -7.58
C SER A 428 -1.83 27.04 -7.47
N VAL A 429 -2.83 27.86 -7.73
CA VAL A 429 -4.24 27.48 -7.60
C VAL A 429 -4.64 26.41 -8.64
N PRO A 430 -4.38 26.58 -9.95
CA PRO A 430 -4.66 25.52 -10.93
C PRO A 430 -4.00 24.18 -10.60
N VAL A 431 -2.72 24.21 -10.19
CA VAL A 431 -1.96 22.99 -9.87
C VAL A 431 -2.53 22.28 -8.65
N LEU A 432 -2.91 23.02 -7.59
CA LEU A 432 -3.49 22.43 -6.40
C LEU A 432 -4.88 21.83 -6.67
N VAL A 433 -5.72 22.50 -7.48
CA VAL A 433 -7.03 21.96 -7.89
C VAL A 433 -6.87 20.68 -8.70
N ASP A 434 -5.91 20.63 -9.63
CA ASP A 434 -5.61 19.42 -10.42
C ASP A 434 -5.07 18.28 -9.54
N LEU A 435 -4.24 18.59 -8.55
CA LEU A 435 -3.77 17.60 -7.58
C LEU A 435 -4.92 17.02 -6.74
N ILE A 436 -5.83 17.86 -6.26
CA ILE A 436 -7.02 17.42 -5.51
C ILE A 436 -7.85 16.48 -6.39
N GLN A 437 -8.04 16.81 -7.67
CA GLN A 437 -8.76 15.96 -8.62
C GLN A 437 -8.06 14.61 -8.87
N MET A 438 -6.74 14.63 -9.06
CA MET A 438 -5.91 13.48 -9.39
C MET A 438 -5.67 12.55 -8.20
N PHE A 439 -5.61 13.07 -6.98
CA PHE A 439 -5.28 12.34 -5.75
C PHE A 439 -6.42 12.33 -4.72
N ARG A 440 -7.67 12.50 -5.16
CA ARG A 440 -8.88 12.40 -4.32
C ARG A 440 -9.04 11.11 -3.50
N ASP A 441 -8.32 10.05 -3.89
CA ASP A 441 -8.29 8.76 -3.19
C ASP A 441 -7.13 8.63 -2.18
N LYS A 442 -6.27 9.64 -2.06
CA LYS A 442 -5.10 9.70 -1.18
C LYS A 442 -5.26 10.80 -0.14
N ASP A 443 -5.82 10.43 1.00
CA ASP A 443 -6.26 11.39 2.02
C ASP A 443 -5.14 12.35 2.50
N THR A 444 -3.91 11.88 2.68
CA THR A 444 -2.79 12.75 3.09
C THR A 444 -2.48 13.85 2.06
N ILE A 445 -2.45 13.50 0.77
CA ILE A 445 -2.20 14.49 -0.30
C ILE A 445 -3.39 15.44 -0.38
N LEU A 446 -4.61 14.89 -0.33
CA LEU A 446 -5.84 15.66 -0.37
C LEU A 446 -5.87 16.75 0.72
N VAL A 447 -5.57 16.38 1.97
CA VAL A 447 -5.55 17.31 3.12
C VAL A 447 -4.47 18.37 2.94
N LEU A 448 -3.23 17.97 2.64
CA LEU A 448 -2.12 18.92 2.45
C LEU A 448 -2.39 19.91 1.31
N CYS A 449 -2.93 19.44 0.19
CA CYS A 449 -3.29 20.31 -0.93
C CYS A 449 -4.41 21.28 -0.57
N THR A 450 -5.45 20.80 0.12
CA THR A 450 -6.62 21.63 0.41
C THR A 450 -6.32 22.65 1.51
N ASP A 451 -5.56 22.28 2.54
CA ASP A 451 -5.08 23.22 3.57
C ASP A 451 -4.23 24.32 2.95
N LEU A 452 -3.30 23.97 2.04
CA LEU A 452 -2.50 24.94 1.33
C LEU A 452 -3.36 25.84 0.42
N LEU A 453 -4.33 25.27 -0.30
CA LEU A 453 -5.24 26.03 -1.15
C LEU A 453 -6.09 27.02 -0.34
N ILE A 454 -6.63 26.59 0.81
CA ILE A 454 -7.37 27.46 1.74
C ILE A 454 -6.46 28.59 2.21
N ARG A 455 -5.25 28.27 2.67
CA ARG A 455 -4.29 29.27 3.14
C ARG A 455 -3.99 30.32 2.06
N LEU A 456 -3.77 29.91 0.80
CA LEU A 456 -3.50 30.84 -0.28
C LEU A 456 -4.70 31.71 -0.64
N VAL A 457 -5.89 31.11 -0.76
CA VAL A 457 -7.12 31.83 -1.16
C VAL A 457 -7.66 32.75 -0.06
N THR A 458 -7.40 32.42 1.21
CA THR A 458 -7.77 33.28 2.35
C THR A 458 -6.79 34.43 2.56
N SER A 459 -5.54 34.28 2.13
CA SER A 459 -4.50 35.29 2.35
C SER A 459 -4.29 36.20 1.14
N LEU A 460 -4.57 35.72 -0.08
CA LEU A 460 -4.23 36.42 -1.33
C LEU A 460 -5.42 36.53 -2.29
N ASP A 461 -5.78 37.76 -2.67
CA ASP A 461 -6.90 38.05 -3.56
C ASP A 461 -6.69 37.51 -4.98
N ASN A 462 -5.45 37.51 -5.49
CA ASN A 462 -5.13 36.94 -6.80
C ASN A 462 -5.41 35.43 -6.86
N CYS A 463 -5.09 34.70 -5.79
CA CYS A 463 -5.36 33.27 -5.65
C CYS A 463 -6.87 33.02 -5.55
N ARG A 464 -7.58 33.86 -4.78
CA ARG A 464 -9.04 33.81 -4.69
C ARG A 464 -9.69 34.02 -6.05
N ALA A 465 -9.31 35.05 -6.79
CA ALA A 465 -9.80 35.32 -8.14
C ALA A 465 -9.48 34.15 -9.10
N SER A 466 -8.29 33.54 -9.01
CA SER A 466 -7.92 32.38 -9.82
C SER A 466 -8.76 31.14 -9.52
N LEU A 467 -9.17 30.92 -8.27
CA LEU A 467 -10.07 29.81 -7.90
C LEU A 467 -11.49 30.05 -8.44
N MET A 468 -11.94 31.30 -8.43
CA MET A 468 -13.27 31.69 -8.93
C MET A 468 -13.40 31.66 -10.46
N LYS A 469 -12.30 31.47 -11.21
CA LYS A 469 -12.38 31.21 -12.66
C LYS A 469 -13.21 29.96 -12.92
N GLU A 470 -14.14 30.04 -13.87
CA GLU A 470 -15.20 29.04 -14.12
C GLU A 470 -14.68 27.59 -14.16
N GLY A 471 -13.54 27.35 -14.81
CA GLY A 471 -12.95 26.01 -14.91
C GLY A 471 -12.45 25.43 -13.58
N ASN A 472 -11.83 26.24 -12.73
CA ASN A 472 -11.31 25.79 -11.42
C ASN A 472 -12.45 25.62 -10.42
N LEU A 473 -13.41 26.55 -10.45
CA LEU A 473 -14.58 26.52 -9.58
C LEU A 473 -15.44 25.27 -9.84
N LYS A 474 -15.79 25.00 -11.10
CA LYS A 474 -16.56 23.80 -11.48
C LYS A 474 -15.87 22.49 -11.04
N ARG A 475 -14.53 22.43 -11.11
CA ARG A 475 -13.76 21.26 -10.64
C ARG A 475 -13.86 21.11 -9.12
N ALA A 476 -13.68 22.19 -8.37
CA ALA A 476 -13.77 22.19 -6.91
C ALA A 476 -15.19 21.84 -6.41
N GLU A 477 -16.23 22.39 -7.05
CA GLU A 477 -17.63 22.02 -6.78
C GLU A 477 -17.92 20.55 -7.12
N GLY A 478 -17.45 20.06 -8.28
CA GLY A 478 -17.60 18.67 -8.68
C GLY A 478 -16.95 17.69 -7.69
N LEU A 479 -15.79 18.05 -7.15
CA LEU A 479 -15.10 17.28 -6.11
C LEU A 479 -15.89 17.22 -4.81
N LEU A 480 -16.45 18.35 -4.38
CA LEU A 480 -17.31 18.40 -3.20
C LEU A 480 -18.57 17.53 -3.39
N LYS A 481 -19.25 17.64 -4.54
CA LYS A 481 -20.42 16.79 -4.88
C LYS A 481 -20.06 15.30 -4.86
N MET A 482 -18.91 14.91 -5.43
CA MET A 482 -18.43 13.52 -5.44
C MET A 482 -18.15 12.98 -4.03
N CYS A 483 -17.41 13.72 -3.21
CA CYS A 483 -17.06 13.27 -1.86
C CYS A 483 -18.31 13.16 -0.95
N MET A 484 -19.28 14.06 -1.12
CA MET A 484 -20.54 14.07 -0.37
C MET A 484 -21.51 12.97 -0.81
N LYS A 485 -21.57 12.65 -2.12
CA LYS A 485 -22.30 11.48 -2.62
C LYS A 485 -21.78 10.18 -2.02
N GLN A 486 -20.46 10.04 -1.84
CA GLN A 486 -19.89 8.90 -1.14
C GLN A 486 -20.34 8.87 0.33
N GLN A 487 -20.35 9.99 1.04
CA GLN A 487 -20.85 10.05 2.42
C GLN A 487 -22.32 9.60 2.54
N GLY A 488 -23.20 10.00 1.62
CA GLY A 488 -24.62 9.60 1.57
C GLY A 488 -24.84 8.10 1.34
N VAL A 489 -24.04 7.47 0.47
CA VAL A 489 -24.05 6.00 0.26
C VAL A 489 -23.68 5.25 1.54
N TRP A 490 -22.71 5.76 2.31
CA TRP A 490 -22.30 5.16 3.58
C TRP A 490 -23.25 5.47 4.74
N GLY A 491 -23.93 6.62 4.72
CA GLY A 491 -25.01 6.96 5.65
C GLY A 491 -26.19 5.99 5.56
N LYS A 492 -26.57 5.57 4.35
CA LYS A 492 -27.59 4.54 4.12
C LYS A 492 -27.18 3.16 4.67
N ILE A 493 -25.90 2.79 4.59
CA ILE A 493 -25.39 1.51 5.13
C ILE A 493 -25.47 1.45 6.68
N LYS A 494 -25.42 2.60 7.38
CA LYS A 494 -25.66 2.65 8.83
C LYS A 494 -27.14 2.51 9.22
N GLY A 495 -28.08 2.80 8.31
CA GLY A 495 -29.52 2.70 8.56
C GLY A 495 -30.08 1.28 8.54
N SER A 496 -29.34 0.28 8.07
CA SER A 496 -29.82 -1.11 7.92
C SER A 496 -29.33 -2.08 8.99
N ARG A 497 -28.82 -1.61 10.14
CA ARG A 497 -28.54 -2.45 11.30
C ARG A 497 -29.45 -2.09 12.47
N GLY A 498 -30.72 -2.45 12.31
CA GLY A 498 -31.71 -2.39 13.36
C GLY A 498 -32.77 -3.46 13.14
N LYS A 499 -32.40 -4.72 13.38
CA LYS A 499 -33.23 -5.85 13.86
C LYS A 499 -32.59 -7.20 13.47
N GLY A 500 -32.35 -8.03 14.48
CA GLY A 500 -32.19 -9.48 14.31
C GLY A 500 -30.81 -10.06 14.58
N GLY A 501 -30.71 -10.90 15.63
CA GLY A 501 -29.80 -12.04 15.64
C GLY A 501 -28.56 -11.93 16.53
N LYS A 502 -28.71 -12.39 17.78
CA LYS A 502 -27.59 -12.88 18.61
C LYS A 502 -26.85 -14.00 17.86
N GLY A 503 -25.53 -13.92 17.75
CA GLY A 503 -24.68 -15.06 17.37
C GLY A 503 -23.47 -14.70 16.51
N LYS A 504 -22.28 -15.02 17.02
CA LYS A 504 -20.94 -14.98 16.40
C LYS A 504 -20.13 -13.68 16.54
N GLU A 505 -19.78 -13.37 17.79
CA GLU A 505 -18.52 -12.68 18.10
C GLU A 505 -17.38 -13.71 18.13
N ASN A 506 -16.62 -13.81 17.05
CA ASN A 506 -15.18 -14.13 17.05
C ASN A 506 -14.68 -14.33 15.62
N LYS A 507 -14.51 -13.24 14.87
CA LYS A 507 -13.63 -13.11 13.67
C LYS A 507 -13.69 -11.68 13.10
N ALA A 508 -13.41 -10.66 13.91
CA ALA A 508 -13.38 -9.28 13.41
C ALA A 508 -12.43 -8.34 14.19
N VAL A 509 -11.27 -8.82 14.66
CA VAL A 509 -10.36 -7.95 15.43
C VAL A 509 -9.25 -7.30 14.59
N ASN A 510 -8.90 -7.83 13.40
CA ASN A 510 -7.81 -7.25 12.58
C ASN A 510 -8.25 -6.43 11.35
N GLY A 511 -9.55 -6.35 11.04
CA GLY A 511 -10.08 -5.56 9.91
C GLY A 511 -10.61 -4.17 10.28
N GLY A 512 -10.84 -3.90 11.57
CA GLY A 512 -11.55 -2.70 12.04
C GLY A 512 -10.70 -1.42 12.11
N VAL A 513 -9.38 -1.53 12.24
CA VAL A 513 -8.50 -0.36 12.46
C VAL A 513 -8.20 0.37 11.15
N LYS A 514 -7.95 -0.35 10.04
CA LYS A 514 -7.77 0.26 8.70
C LYS A 514 -9.06 0.91 8.19
N GLY A 515 -10.22 0.32 8.48
CA GLY A 515 -11.52 0.84 8.06
C GLY A 515 -12.01 2.04 8.86
N ARG A 516 -11.55 2.25 10.10
CA ARG A 516 -11.84 3.46 10.89
C ARG A 516 -10.95 4.63 10.46
N LYS A 517 -9.65 4.38 10.29
CA LYS A 517 -8.69 5.41 9.89
C LYS A 517 -9.04 6.02 8.52
N GLY A 518 -9.30 5.17 7.52
CA GLY A 518 -9.76 5.65 6.20
C GLY A 518 -11.19 6.22 6.16
N ARG A 519 -11.97 6.15 7.25
CA ARG A 519 -13.27 6.85 7.38
C ARG A 519 -13.09 8.24 7.98
N GLU A 520 -12.26 8.37 9.01
CA GLU A 520 -11.92 9.66 9.62
C GLU A 520 -11.16 10.55 8.63
N GLU A 521 -10.20 9.97 7.91
CA GLU A 521 -9.40 10.67 6.90
C GLU A 521 -10.26 11.21 5.73
N LYS A 522 -11.29 10.46 5.29
CA LYS A 522 -12.23 10.90 4.24
C LYS A 522 -13.25 11.95 4.70
N LEU A 523 -13.73 11.84 5.94
CA LEU A 523 -14.60 12.87 6.54
C LEU A 523 -13.86 14.19 6.71
N HIS A 524 -12.55 14.12 7.00
CA HIS A 524 -11.70 15.31 7.07
C HIS A 524 -11.57 16.00 5.71
N GLY A 525 -11.30 15.27 4.62
CA GLY A 525 -11.24 15.86 3.27
C GLY A 525 -12.55 16.54 2.83
N ILE A 526 -13.70 16.02 3.26
CA ILE A 526 -15.02 16.64 3.03
C ILE A 526 -15.15 17.95 3.83
N ALA A 527 -14.86 17.91 5.12
CA ALA A 527 -14.94 19.08 5.99
C ALA A 527 -14.03 20.21 5.48
N VAL A 528 -12.82 19.88 5.02
CA VAL A 528 -11.85 20.86 4.51
C VAL A 528 -12.35 21.48 3.19
N LEU A 529 -12.93 20.71 2.27
CA LEU A 529 -13.52 21.26 1.04
C LEU A 529 -14.77 22.12 1.30
N GLN A 530 -15.58 21.81 2.31
CA GLN A 530 -16.68 22.68 2.73
C GLN A 530 -16.16 24.00 3.30
N THR A 531 -15.11 23.95 4.13
CA THR A 531 -14.43 25.14 4.66
C THR A 531 -13.87 25.99 3.52
N LEU A 532 -13.27 25.38 2.50
CA LEU A 532 -12.80 26.09 1.30
C LEU A 532 -13.94 26.85 0.62
N MET A 533 -15.10 26.20 0.37
CA MET A 533 -16.27 26.85 -0.24
C MET A 533 -16.81 28.01 0.60
N GLY A 534 -16.85 27.82 1.93
CA GLY A 534 -17.25 28.88 2.86
C GLY A 534 -16.33 30.10 2.78
N HIS A 535 -15.02 29.91 2.68
CA HIS A 535 -14.05 31.02 2.58
C HIS A 535 -14.15 31.80 1.26
N ILE A 536 -14.57 31.16 0.18
CA ILE A 536 -14.81 31.87 -1.09
C ILE A 536 -16.21 32.47 -1.21
N GLY A 537 -17.08 32.26 -0.22
CA GLY A 537 -18.43 32.82 -0.16
C GLY A 537 -19.47 32.05 -0.96
N ILE A 538 -19.23 30.75 -1.19
CA ILE A 538 -20.15 29.89 -1.94
C ILE A 538 -20.94 29.03 -0.96
N ASP A 539 -22.27 29.11 -1.03
CA ASP A 539 -23.14 28.29 -0.21
C ASP A 539 -23.10 26.83 -0.67
N VAL A 540 -22.54 25.98 0.20
CA VAL A 540 -22.49 24.53 -0.02
C VAL A 540 -23.88 23.94 -0.23
N ASN A 541 -24.92 24.51 0.38
CA ASN A 541 -26.30 24.04 0.20
C ASN A 541 -26.83 24.29 -1.21
N GLU A 542 -26.41 25.38 -1.85
CA GLU A 542 -26.77 25.70 -3.23
C GLU A 542 -26.11 24.76 -4.23
N ILE A 543 -24.83 24.43 -4.03
CA ILE A 543 -24.12 23.41 -4.81
C ILE A 543 -24.83 22.05 -4.71
N MET A 544 -25.40 21.72 -3.54
CA MET A 544 -25.94 20.39 -3.24
C MET A 544 -27.37 20.14 -3.70
N ARG A 545 -28.12 21.16 -4.16
CA ARG A 545 -29.53 21.01 -4.56
C ARG A 545 -29.73 19.92 -5.63
N ASP A 546 -28.74 19.70 -6.50
CA ASP A 546 -28.80 18.73 -7.59
C ASP A 546 -28.25 17.33 -7.24
N VAL A 547 -27.83 17.07 -6.00
CA VAL A 547 -27.24 15.77 -5.60
C VAL A 547 -28.34 14.83 -5.07
N PRO A 548 -28.63 13.69 -5.75
CA PRO A 548 -29.73 12.81 -5.37
C PRO A 548 -29.55 12.24 -3.95
N GLY A 549 -30.49 12.54 -3.04
CA GLY A 549 -30.51 12.04 -1.67
C GLY A 549 -29.80 12.91 -0.62
N PHE A 550 -29.42 14.15 -0.97
CA PHE A 550 -28.98 15.15 0.01
C PHE A 550 -30.20 15.84 0.61
N ASP A 551 -30.47 15.59 1.89
CA ASP A 551 -31.61 16.15 2.62
C ASP A 551 -31.17 17.48 3.26
N THR A 552 -31.60 18.60 2.67
CA THR A 552 -31.22 19.96 3.11
C THR A 552 -31.77 20.34 4.49
N HIS A 553 -32.56 19.48 5.13
CA HIS A 553 -33.28 19.77 6.38
C HIS A 553 -32.73 19.13 7.67
N ARG A 554 -31.57 18.45 7.65
CA ARG A 554 -30.93 18.00 8.89
C ARG A 554 -29.95 19.04 9.43
N ARG A 555 -30.46 19.95 10.27
CA ARG A 555 -29.65 20.71 11.23
C ARG A 555 -29.17 19.83 12.37
#